data_AF-A0A219AKM2-F1
#
_entry.id   AF-A0A219AKM2-F1
#
_cell.length_a   1.000
_cell.length_b   1.000
_cell.length_c   1.000
_cell.angle_alpha   90.00
_cell.angle_beta   90.00
_cell.angle_gamma   90.00
#
_symmetry.space_group_name_H-M   'P 1'
#
loop_
_entity.id
_entity.type
_entity.pdbx_description
1 polymer ?
#
loop_
_entity_poly.entity_id
_entity_poly.type
_entity_poly.pdbx_seq_one_letter_code
_entity_poly.pdbx_strand_id
1 'polypeptide(L)'
;MTCEGYFGHRTRLYEIDLYNQPEPISKIIKKSYDEGIRGINIPNNKSIFEGLDIARKEGAEMEIIGTVGHTKVNYLMPDMKKARQDADCLKDIEVLSKYDSSIMLVDDFLVDAYDWDYVSQVLQEIKDSGALAGIITSRPFETSRQLADGKLDSNLYDFYMLPINKLGYTMDVDFFIDEEQEEMSNLLNKINKKIIISRILACGIQTPKEAFTFLKTLDYADMVAVSVASEREAEQTFGTFREL
;
A
#
# COMPACT_ATOMS: atom_id res chain seq x y z
N MET A 1 -0.72 5.15 9.62
CA MET A 1 -1.55 3.94 9.80
C MET A 1 -2.71 4.10 8.84
N THR A 2 -2.70 3.32 7.77
CA THR A 2 -3.76 3.33 6.74
C THR A 2 -4.87 2.42 7.23
N CYS A 3 -6.14 2.84 7.18
CA CYS A 3 -7.34 2.02 7.43
C CYS A 3 -7.88 1.88 8.88
N GLU A 4 -7.63 2.83 9.78
CA GLU A 4 -8.12 2.83 11.19
C GLU A 4 -9.64 2.54 11.33
N GLY A 5 -10.49 2.96 10.39
CA GLY A 5 -11.93 2.64 10.44
C GLY A 5 -12.29 1.18 10.15
N TYR A 6 -11.45 0.45 9.42
CA TYR A 6 -11.78 -0.88 8.87
C TYR A 6 -11.42 -2.04 9.81
N PHE A 7 -10.54 -1.81 10.78
CA PHE A 7 -10.12 -2.86 11.75
C PHE A 7 -10.96 -2.89 13.04
N GLY A 8 -11.99 -2.05 13.14
CA GLY A 8 -12.91 -2.01 14.29
C GLY A 8 -12.17 -1.79 15.61
N HIS A 9 -12.41 -2.66 16.61
CA HIS A 9 -11.77 -2.54 17.92
C HIS A 9 -10.24 -2.75 17.90
N ARG A 10 -9.67 -3.42 16.88
CA ARG A 10 -8.22 -3.63 16.79
C ARG A 10 -7.46 -2.34 16.52
N THR A 11 -8.09 -1.39 15.84
CA THR A 11 -7.53 -0.06 15.59
C THR A 11 -7.01 0.61 16.85
N ARG A 12 -7.80 0.57 17.93
CA ARG A 12 -7.42 1.18 19.20
C ARG A 12 -6.20 0.50 19.83
N LEU A 13 -6.04 -0.81 19.64
CA LEU A 13 -4.86 -1.53 20.12
C LEU A 13 -3.63 -1.12 19.31
N TYR A 14 -3.75 -1.04 17.98
CA TYR A 14 -2.67 -0.57 17.11
C TYR A 14 -2.29 0.88 17.41
N GLU A 15 -3.27 1.74 17.72
CA GLU A 15 -3.01 3.11 18.17
C GLU A 15 -2.19 3.12 19.46
N ILE A 16 -2.57 2.34 20.47
CA ILE A 16 -1.86 2.35 21.75
C ILE A 16 -0.45 1.74 21.62
N ASP A 17 -0.34 0.62 20.92
CA ASP A 17 0.85 -0.21 20.92
C ASP A 17 1.89 0.23 19.88
N LEU A 18 1.46 0.90 18.79
CA LEU A 18 2.33 1.25 17.66
C LEU A 18 2.34 2.74 17.33
N TYR A 19 1.28 3.49 17.63
CA TYR A 19 1.22 4.89 17.23
C TYR A 19 2.23 5.72 18.02
N ASN A 20 3.20 6.26 17.29
CA ASN A 20 4.34 6.98 17.84
C ASN A 20 5.25 6.14 18.76
N GLN A 21 5.33 4.83 18.52
CA GLN A 21 6.18 3.91 19.29
C GLN A 21 7.26 3.29 18.38
N PRO A 22 8.42 3.96 18.19
CA PRO A 22 9.48 3.46 17.31
C PRO A 22 10.04 2.08 17.69
N GLU A 23 10.19 1.76 18.97
CA GLU A 23 10.79 0.49 19.41
C GLU A 23 9.88 -0.73 19.15
N PRO A 24 8.56 -0.70 19.42
CA PRO A 24 7.66 -1.74 18.91
C PRO A 24 7.68 -1.88 17.39
N ILE A 25 7.70 -0.76 16.65
CA ILE A 25 7.78 -0.76 15.19
C ILE A 25 9.07 -1.46 14.73
N SER A 26 10.23 -1.14 15.32
CA SER A 26 11.51 -1.72 14.93
C SER A 26 11.54 -3.24 15.09
N LYS A 27 10.96 -3.76 16.18
CA LYS A 27 10.85 -5.20 16.42
C LYS A 27 10.01 -5.90 15.35
N ILE A 28 8.90 -5.30 14.94
CA ILE A 28 8.05 -5.83 13.86
C ILE A 28 8.82 -5.84 12.54
N ILE A 29 9.54 -4.76 12.21
CA ILE A 29 10.37 -4.67 11.00
C ILE A 29 11.45 -5.76 11.03
N LYS A 30 12.19 -5.86 12.14
CA LYS A 30 13.25 -6.86 12.32
C LYS A 30 12.74 -8.28 12.19
N LYS A 31 11.62 -8.59 12.85
CA LYS A 31 11.00 -9.92 12.75
C LYS A 31 10.53 -10.21 11.33
N SER A 32 9.92 -9.25 10.63
CA SER A 32 9.52 -9.40 9.23
C SER A 32 10.73 -9.69 8.33
N TYR A 33 11.85 -9.01 8.57
CA TYR A 33 13.10 -9.25 7.87
C TYR A 33 13.66 -10.66 8.11
N ASP A 34 13.62 -11.12 9.36
CA ASP A 34 14.04 -12.47 9.74
C ASP A 34 13.16 -13.55 9.11
N GLU A 35 11.89 -13.24 8.84
CA GLU A 35 10.99 -14.11 8.09
C GLU A 35 11.22 -14.09 6.57
N GLY A 36 12.16 -13.27 6.07
CA GLY A 36 12.56 -13.24 4.66
C GLY A 36 11.98 -12.07 3.86
N ILE A 37 11.22 -11.17 4.50
CA ILE A 37 10.71 -9.96 3.85
C ILE A 37 11.85 -8.98 3.62
N ARG A 38 11.87 -8.34 2.45
CA ARG A 38 12.91 -7.39 2.05
C ARG A 38 12.39 -6.01 1.65
N GLY A 39 11.09 -5.87 1.44
CA GLY A 39 10.45 -4.59 1.12
C GLY A 39 9.54 -4.12 2.24
N ILE A 40 9.45 -2.81 2.43
CA ILE A 40 8.50 -2.18 3.36
C ILE A 40 7.82 -1.00 2.67
N ASN A 41 6.48 -0.97 2.73
CA ASN A 41 5.70 0.19 2.28
C ASN A 41 5.42 1.13 3.46
N ILE A 42 5.86 2.38 3.39
CA ILE A 42 5.74 3.36 4.48
C ILE A 42 5.33 4.76 3.96
N PRO A 43 4.43 5.47 4.67
CA PRO A 43 4.21 6.89 4.44
C PRO A 43 5.30 7.74 5.11
N ASN A 44 5.33 9.04 4.82
CA ASN A 44 6.15 9.99 5.56
C ASN A 44 5.69 10.12 7.03
N ASN A 45 6.18 9.24 7.90
CA ASN A 45 5.85 9.24 9.31
C ASN A 45 7.11 9.10 10.17
N LYS A 46 7.33 10.09 11.03
CA LYS A 46 8.51 10.18 11.88
C LYS A 46 8.78 8.90 12.68
N SER A 47 7.77 8.34 13.35
CA SER A 47 7.97 7.18 14.22
C SER A 47 8.20 5.89 13.45
N ILE A 48 7.67 5.78 12.22
CA ILE A 48 7.99 4.65 11.34
C ILE A 48 9.46 4.73 10.89
N PHE A 49 9.93 5.91 10.50
CA PHE A 49 11.34 6.10 10.13
C PHE A 49 12.28 5.86 11.32
N GLU A 50 11.96 6.36 12.51
CA GLU A 50 12.75 6.08 13.72
C GLU A 50 12.80 4.57 14.02
N GLY A 51 11.68 3.85 13.86
CA GLY A 51 11.64 2.40 14.00
C GLY A 51 12.47 1.67 12.94
N LEU A 52 12.43 2.14 11.68
CA LEU A 52 13.26 1.62 10.59
C LEU A 52 14.75 1.82 10.88
N ASP A 53 15.15 2.99 11.38
CA ASP A 53 16.55 3.29 11.73
C ASP A 53 17.06 2.39 12.85
N ILE A 54 16.23 2.09 13.85
CA ILE A 54 16.56 1.13 14.91
C ILE A 54 16.73 -0.27 14.30
N ALA A 55 15.80 -0.72 13.45
CA ALA A 55 15.87 -2.04 12.83
C ALA A 55 17.10 -2.19 11.90
N ARG A 56 17.45 -1.15 11.15
CA ARG A 56 18.68 -1.09 10.32
C ARG A 56 19.94 -1.26 11.15
N LYS A 57 20.05 -0.58 12.30
CA LYS A 57 21.17 -0.76 13.24
C LYS A 57 21.28 -2.19 13.79
N GLU A 58 20.17 -2.92 13.83
CA GLU A 58 20.10 -4.33 14.20
C GLU A 58 20.28 -5.30 13.00
N GLY A 59 20.60 -4.77 11.81
CA GLY A 59 20.92 -5.55 10.61
C GLY A 59 19.72 -5.91 9.73
N ALA A 60 18.57 -5.25 9.90
CA ALA A 60 17.42 -5.38 9.00
C ALA A 60 17.45 -4.29 7.92
N GLU A 61 17.96 -4.63 6.74
CA GLU A 61 17.99 -3.74 5.58
C GLU A 61 16.75 -3.98 4.70
N MET A 62 15.81 -3.04 4.74
CA MET A 62 14.59 -3.06 3.92
C MET A 62 14.70 -2.09 2.75
N GLU A 63 14.27 -2.55 1.57
CA GLU A 63 13.94 -1.70 0.43
C GLU A 63 12.64 -0.93 0.73
N ILE A 64 12.66 0.38 0.50
CA ILE A 64 11.53 1.24 0.83
C ILE A 64 10.66 1.48 -0.41
N ILE A 65 9.36 1.27 -0.22
CA ILE A 65 8.29 1.72 -1.11
C ILE A 65 7.57 2.87 -0.39
N GLY A 66 7.87 4.10 -0.77
CA GLY A 66 7.30 5.29 -0.14
C GLY A 66 5.85 5.54 -0.55
N THR A 67 5.04 6.04 0.38
CA THR A 67 3.71 6.61 0.06
C THR A 67 3.78 8.13 0.17
N VAL A 68 3.45 8.82 -0.92
CA VAL A 68 3.50 10.28 -1.10
C VAL A 68 2.10 10.88 -1.01
N GLY A 69 1.95 11.97 -0.25
CA GLY A 69 0.69 12.68 -0.09
C GLY A 69 -0.24 12.07 0.96
N HIS A 70 0.31 11.22 1.85
CA HIS A 70 -0.47 10.57 2.89
C HIS A 70 -0.92 11.59 3.95
N THR A 71 -2.24 11.69 4.16
CA THR A 71 -2.82 12.64 5.11
C THR A 71 -3.73 11.95 6.14
N LYS A 72 -3.95 12.63 7.27
CA LYS A 72 -4.89 12.16 8.29
C LYS A 72 -6.32 12.49 7.88
N VAL A 73 -6.93 11.60 7.10
CA VAL A 73 -8.32 11.72 6.65
C VAL A 73 -9.19 10.72 7.41
N ASN A 74 -10.45 11.09 7.66
CA ASN A 74 -11.44 10.12 8.12
C ASN A 74 -11.81 9.19 6.94
N TYR A 75 -11.31 7.97 6.95
CA TYR A 75 -11.56 6.99 5.89
C TYR A 75 -13.03 6.60 5.72
N LEU A 76 -13.86 6.71 6.77
CA LEU A 76 -15.29 6.39 6.67
C LEU A 76 -16.10 7.51 6.01
N MET A 77 -15.58 8.73 6.01
CA MET A 77 -16.20 9.88 5.39
C MET A 77 -15.09 10.83 4.89
N PRO A 78 -14.40 10.46 3.80
CA PRO A 78 -13.21 11.16 3.37
C PRO A 78 -13.56 12.50 2.73
N ASP A 79 -12.85 13.54 3.15
CA ASP A 79 -12.86 14.83 2.47
C ASP A 79 -11.64 14.88 1.54
N MET A 80 -11.84 14.44 0.30
CA MET A 80 -10.77 14.37 -0.71
C MET A 80 -10.15 15.75 -1.00
N LYS A 81 -10.96 16.81 -0.91
CA LYS A 81 -10.47 18.17 -1.13
C LYS A 81 -9.54 18.59 -0.01
N LYS A 82 -9.91 18.28 1.24
CA LYS A 82 -9.05 18.53 2.39
C LYS A 82 -7.79 17.67 2.36
N ALA A 83 -7.90 16.39 2.01
CA ALA A 83 -6.76 15.49 1.84
C ALA A 83 -5.72 16.11 0.89
N ARG A 84 -6.17 16.63 -0.25
CA ARG A 84 -5.30 17.34 -1.20
C ARG A 84 -4.70 18.63 -0.63
N GLN A 85 -5.47 19.42 0.12
CA GLN A 85 -4.98 20.67 0.71
C GLN A 85 -3.92 20.42 1.80
N ASP A 86 -4.07 19.33 2.56
CA ASP A 86 -3.19 18.96 3.65
C ASP A 86 -1.95 18.17 3.17
N ALA A 87 -1.98 17.63 1.94
CA ALA A 87 -0.90 16.83 1.37
C ALA A 87 0.29 17.69 0.95
N ASP A 88 1.46 17.40 1.52
CA ASP A 88 2.73 18.03 1.17
C ASP A 88 3.61 17.05 0.39
N CYS A 89 3.21 16.77 -0.86
CA CYS A 89 3.84 15.75 -1.69
C CYS A 89 5.34 16.01 -1.92
N LEU A 90 5.74 17.28 -2.11
CA LEU A 90 7.15 17.63 -2.35
C LEU A 90 8.01 17.33 -1.13
N LYS A 91 7.52 17.66 0.07
CA LYS A 91 8.21 17.31 1.31
C LYS A 91 8.27 15.81 1.53
N ASP A 92 7.21 15.08 1.20
CA ASP A 92 7.21 13.62 1.29
C ASP A 92 8.27 13.02 0.37
N ILE A 93 8.35 13.47 -0.88
CA ILE A 93 9.38 13.05 -1.86
C ILE A 93 10.78 13.39 -1.33
N GLU A 94 10.99 14.59 -0.81
CA GLU A 94 12.29 15.00 -0.24
C GLU A 94 12.73 14.09 0.91
N VAL A 95 11.80 13.78 1.82
CA VAL A 95 12.08 12.89 2.96
C VAL A 95 12.35 11.47 2.47
N LEU A 96 11.48 10.91 1.63
CA LEU A 96 11.62 9.54 1.13
C LEU A 96 12.91 9.35 0.30
N SER A 97 13.32 10.37 -0.45
CA SER A 97 14.60 10.37 -1.19
C SER A 97 15.81 10.24 -0.26
N LYS A 98 15.77 10.85 0.93
CA LYS A 98 16.85 10.74 1.93
C LYS A 98 16.99 9.34 2.52
N TYR A 99 15.97 8.51 2.37
CA TYR A 99 15.98 7.11 2.81
C TYR A 99 16.22 6.13 1.66
N ASP A 100 16.63 6.63 0.48
CA ASP A 100 16.90 5.86 -0.73
C ASP A 100 15.68 5.03 -1.20
N SER A 101 14.48 5.62 -1.11
CA SER A 101 13.25 4.96 -1.58
C SER A 101 13.25 4.80 -3.10
N SER A 102 13.44 3.56 -3.57
CA SER A 102 13.48 3.21 -5.00
C SER A 102 12.14 3.35 -5.71
N ILE A 103 11.03 3.19 -4.97
CA ILE A 103 9.67 3.31 -5.49
C ILE A 103 8.91 4.31 -4.61
N MET A 104 8.14 5.20 -5.22
CA MET A 104 7.21 6.06 -4.50
C MET A 104 5.83 6.02 -5.16
N LEU A 105 4.80 5.87 -4.33
CA LEU A 105 3.41 5.71 -4.76
C LEU A 105 2.56 6.88 -4.26
N VAL A 106 1.77 7.48 -5.14
CA VAL A 106 0.81 8.53 -4.76
C VAL A 106 -0.36 7.89 -3.98
N ASP A 107 -0.67 8.45 -2.81
CA ASP A 107 -1.69 7.95 -1.87
C ASP A 107 -3.10 7.89 -2.50
N ASP A 108 -3.91 6.95 -2.02
CA ASP A 108 -5.22 6.61 -2.59
C ASP A 108 -6.22 7.77 -2.57
N PHE A 109 -6.20 8.61 -1.54
CA PHE A 109 -7.08 9.78 -1.50
C PHE A 109 -6.81 10.81 -2.58
N LEU A 110 -5.56 10.95 -3.03
CA LEU A 110 -5.21 11.88 -4.09
C LEU A 110 -5.56 11.31 -5.47
N VAL A 111 -5.35 10.00 -5.65
CA VAL A 111 -5.65 9.28 -6.89
C VAL A 111 -7.16 9.16 -7.09
N ASP A 112 -7.90 8.75 -6.06
CA ASP A 112 -9.35 8.52 -6.12
C ASP A 112 -10.17 9.82 -6.12
N ALA A 113 -9.50 10.98 -6.01
CA ALA A 113 -10.08 12.28 -6.31
C ALA A 113 -10.17 12.57 -7.83
N TYR A 114 -9.47 11.77 -8.65
CA TYR A 114 -9.44 11.84 -10.11
C TYR A 114 -9.05 13.19 -10.71
N ASP A 115 -8.28 13.99 -9.97
CA ASP A 115 -7.58 15.14 -10.53
C ASP A 115 -6.29 14.65 -11.21
N TRP A 116 -6.45 14.09 -12.40
CA TRP A 116 -5.35 13.46 -13.15
C TRP A 116 -4.23 14.44 -13.50
N ASP A 117 -4.53 15.73 -13.66
CA ASP A 117 -3.53 16.77 -13.88
C ASP A 117 -2.64 16.92 -12.63
N TYR A 118 -3.24 16.97 -11.44
CA TYR A 118 -2.51 17.01 -10.19
C TYR A 118 -1.70 15.73 -9.94
N VAL A 119 -2.31 14.55 -10.13
CA VAL A 119 -1.61 13.26 -9.98
C VAL A 119 -0.42 13.18 -10.94
N SER A 120 -0.58 13.65 -12.19
CA SER A 120 0.50 13.69 -13.19
C SER A 120 1.66 14.58 -12.73
N GLN A 121 1.38 15.73 -12.13
CA GLN A 121 2.41 16.61 -11.58
C GLN A 121 3.19 15.90 -10.46
N VAL A 122 2.50 15.27 -9.51
CA VAL A 122 3.16 14.54 -8.41
C VAL A 122 4.00 13.37 -8.92
N LEU A 123 3.50 12.61 -9.90
CA LEU A 123 4.26 11.52 -10.52
C LEU A 123 5.51 12.03 -11.23
N GLN A 124 5.44 13.19 -11.90
CA GLN A 124 6.61 13.80 -12.53
C GLN A 124 7.66 14.20 -11.48
N GLU A 125 7.26 14.81 -10.36
CA GLU A 125 8.17 15.15 -9.25
C GLU A 125 8.83 13.89 -8.65
N ILE A 126 8.09 12.78 -8.52
CA ILE A 126 8.65 11.49 -8.09
C ILE A 126 9.73 11.04 -9.08
N LYS A 127 9.45 11.05 -10.39
CA LYS A 127 10.41 10.64 -11.42
C LYS A 127 11.64 11.54 -11.47
N ASP A 128 11.46 12.84 -11.28
CA ASP A 128 12.55 13.83 -11.27
C ASP A 128 13.47 13.65 -10.05
N SER A 129 12.98 13.03 -8.97
CA SER A 129 13.82 12.61 -7.84
C SER A 129 14.67 11.36 -8.12
N GLY A 130 14.40 10.67 -9.24
CA GLY A 130 15.09 9.44 -9.66
C GLY A 130 14.42 8.13 -9.20
N ALA A 131 13.31 8.21 -8.48
CA ALA A 131 12.53 7.05 -8.06
C ALA A 131 11.56 6.57 -9.16
N LEU A 132 11.19 5.29 -9.11
CA LEU A 132 10.09 4.76 -9.92
C LEU A 132 8.76 5.20 -9.32
N ALA A 133 7.86 5.66 -10.17
CA ALA A 133 6.59 6.22 -9.72
C ALA A 133 5.45 5.20 -9.80
N GLY A 134 4.48 5.33 -8.92
CA GLY A 134 3.25 4.54 -8.95
C GLY A 134 2.09 5.24 -8.29
N ILE A 135 0.95 4.58 -8.33
CA ILE A 135 -0.30 5.09 -7.74
C ILE A 135 -0.92 4.01 -6.85
N ILE A 136 -1.56 4.44 -5.76
CA ILE A 136 -2.40 3.61 -4.90
C ILE A 136 -3.87 3.97 -5.19
N THR A 137 -4.78 3.02 -5.14
CA THR A 137 -6.23 3.29 -5.13
C THR A 137 -6.90 2.52 -4.01
N SER A 138 -8.04 3.04 -3.54
CA SER A 138 -8.99 2.30 -2.71
C SER A 138 -10.21 1.79 -3.51
N ARG A 139 -10.32 2.20 -4.78
CA ARG A 139 -11.45 1.91 -5.69
C ARG A 139 -10.96 1.15 -6.93
N PRO A 140 -10.58 -0.14 -6.76
CA PRO A 140 -9.89 -0.91 -7.79
C PRO A 140 -10.63 -0.95 -9.13
N PHE A 141 -11.96 -1.07 -9.17
CA PHE A 141 -12.69 -1.15 -10.44
C PHE A 141 -12.82 0.20 -11.11
N GLU A 142 -13.31 1.22 -10.41
CA GLU A 142 -13.54 2.54 -10.98
C GLU A 142 -12.24 3.18 -11.47
N THR A 143 -11.18 3.10 -10.66
CA THR A 143 -9.86 3.62 -11.03
C THR A 143 -9.28 2.83 -12.19
N SER A 144 -9.33 1.49 -12.18
CA SER A 144 -8.81 0.68 -13.29
C SER A 144 -9.52 0.97 -14.61
N ARG A 145 -10.84 1.16 -14.61
CA ARG A 145 -11.58 1.57 -15.82
C ARG A 145 -11.09 2.91 -16.37
N GLN A 146 -10.85 3.90 -15.51
CA GLN A 146 -10.33 5.20 -15.94
C GLN A 146 -8.90 5.09 -16.51
N LEU A 147 -8.02 4.32 -15.87
CA LEU A 147 -6.67 4.10 -16.36
C LEU A 147 -6.68 3.36 -17.71
N ALA A 148 -7.51 2.33 -17.83
CA ALA A 148 -7.74 1.60 -19.07
C ALA A 148 -8.27 2.49 -20.20
N ASP A 149 -9.02 3.55 -19.88
CA ASP A 149 -9.49 4.56 -20.83
C ASP A 149 -8.45 5.65 -21.14
N GLY A 150 -7.23 5.54 -20.58
CA GLY A 150 -6.12 6.45 -20.85
C GLY A 150 -6.27 7.81 -20.17
N LYS A 151 -6.99 7.89 -19.03
CA LYS A 151 -7.17 9.14 -18.28
C LYS A 151 -5.88 9.66 -17.63
N LEU A 152 -4.94 8.77 -17.33
CA LEU A 152 -3.61 9.10 -16.84
C LEU A 152 -2.57 8.61 -17.86
N ASP A 153 -1.57 9.44 -18.16
CA ASP A 153 -0.49 9.04 -19.08
C ASP A 153 0.28 7.86 -18.49
N SER A 154 0.21 6.72 -19.18
CA SER A 154 0.91 5.50 -18.81
C SER A 154 2.43 5.66 -18.70
N ASN A 155 3.05 6.68 -19.29
CA ASN A 155 4.50 6.89 -19.15
C ASN A 155 4.91 7.53 -17.81
N LEU A 156 3.94 8.00 -17.01
CA LEU A 156 4.22 8.67 -15.74
C LEU A 156 4.33 7.70 -14.56
N TYR A 157 3.94 6.44 -14.72
CA TYR A 157 3.96 5.48 -13.62
C TYR A 157 4.26 4.05 -14.10
N ASP A 158 4.91 3.29 -13.23
CA ASP A 158 5.35 1.92 -13.45
C ASP A 158 4.58 0.93 -12.57
N PHE A 159 4.16 1.38 -11.38
CA PHE A 159 3.49 0.58 -10.37
C PHE A 159 2.04 1.00 -10.15
N TYR A 160 1.16 0.02 -9.92
CA TYR A 160 -0.22 0.22 -9.52
C TYR A 160 -0.55 -0.65 -8.32
N MET A 161 -0.87 -0.02 -7.20
CA MET A 161 -1.24 -0.69 -5.95
C MET A 161 -2.75 -0.58 -5.74
N LEU A 162 -3.42 -1.72 -5.54
CA LEU A 162 -4.88 -1.78 -5.41
C LEU A 162 -5.30 -2.89 -4.44
N PRO A 163 -6.44 -2.73 -3.74
CA PRO A 163 -6.94 -3.76 -2.85
C PRO A 163 -7.54 -4.90 -3.68
N ILE A 164 -7.07 -6.11 -3.45
CA ILE A 164 -7.67 -7.33 -3.98
C ILE A 164 -7.69 -8.37 -2.88
N ASN A 165 -8.86 -8.94 -2.63
CA ASN A 165 -9.05 -10.03 -1.68
C ASN A 165 -10.25 -10.89 -2.10
N LYS A 166 -10.33 -12.10 -1.56
CA LYS A 166 -11.33 -13.10 -1.99
C LYS A 166 -12.76 -12.65 -1.73
N LEU A 167 -12.95 -11.74 -0.77
CA LEU A 167 -14.27 -11.34 -0.28
C LEU A 167 -14.83 -10.09 -0.96
N GLY A 168 -14.05 -9.36 -1.75
CA GLY A 168 -14.43 -8.02 -2.20
C GLY A 168 -14.38 -6.95 -1.08
N TYR A 169 -13.84 -7.28 0.09
CA TYR A 169 -13.90 -6.41 1.26
C TYR A 169 -13.06 -5.14 1.04
N THR A 170 -13.62 -3.96 1.31
CA THR A 170 -12.97 -2.65 1.06
C THR A 170 -12.54 -2.41 -0.39
N MET A 171 -13.24 -3.06 -1.31
CA MET A 171 -13.19 -2.81 -2.73
C MET A 171 -14.50 -2.14 -3.15
N ASP A 172 -14.54 -1.52 -4.33
CA ASP A 172 -15.73 -0.90 -4.90
C ASP A 172 -16.59 -1.92 -5.67
N VAL A 173 -16.78 -3.10 -5.06
CA VAL A 173 -17.59 -4.21 -5.58
C VAL A 173 -18.20 -5.01 -4.44
N ASP A 174 -19.37 -5.61 -4.67
CA ASP A 174 -20.07 -6.38 -3.63
C ASP A 174 -19.41 -7.74 -3.34
N PHE A 175 -18.95 -8.42 -4.39
CA PHE A 175 -18.29 -9.72 -4.32
C PHE A 175 -17.18 -9.81 -5.38
N PHE A 176 -16.12 -10.56 -5.11
CA PHE A 176 -15.03 -10.75 -6.06
C PHE A 176 -15.04 -12.21 -6.59
N ILE A 177 -16.08 -12.53 -7.37
CA ILE A 177 -16.28 -13.86 -7.98
C ILE A 177 -15.75 -13.89 -9.43
N ASP A 178 -16.04 -14.95 -10.17
CA ASP A 178 -15.40 -15.22 -11.47
C ASP A 178 -15.56 -14.08 -12.49
N GLU A 179 -16.76 -13.48 -12.58
CA GLU A 179 -17.02 -12.37 -13.52
C GLU A 179 -16.19 -11.12 -13.18
N GLU A 180 -16.15 -10.73 -11.90
CA GLU A 180 -15.36 -9.60 -11.42
C GLU A 180 -13.85 -9.85 -11.50
N GLN A 181 -13.42 -11.09 -11.29
CA GLN A 181 -12.03 -11.51 -11.45
C GLN A 181 -11.59 -11.42 -12.92
N GLU A 182 -12.43 -11.87 -13.86
CA GLU A 182 -12.18 -11.75 -15.29
C GLU A 182 -12.14 -10.28 -15.73
N GLU A 183 -13.09 -9.45 -15.27
CA GLU A 183 -13.08 -8.02 -15.55
C GLU A 183 -11.79 -7.36 -15.05
N MET A 184 -11.41 -7.61 -13.79
CA MET A 184 -10.20 -7.05 -13.21
C MET A 184 -8.95 -7.49 -13.97
N SER A 185 -8.82 -8.78 -14.31
CA SER A 185 -7.70 -9.27 -15.12
C SER A 185 -7.62 -8.56 -16.47
N ASN A 186 -8.76 -8.40 -17.18
CA ASN A 186 -8.81 -7.68 -18.45
C ASN A 186 -8.39 -6.20 -18.32
N LEU A 187 -8.84 -5.51 -17.27
CA LEU A 187 -8.47 -4.12 -17.00
C LEU A 187 -6.96 -4.00 -16.73
N LEU A 188 -6.41 -4.83 -15.84
CA LEU A 188 -5.01 -4.78 -15.46
C LEU A 188 -4.08 -5.15 -16.62
N ASN A 189 -4.47 -6.12 -17.46
CA ASN A 189 -3.76 -6.46 -18.70
C ASN A 189 -3.72 -5.28 -19.68
N LYS A 190 -4.81 -4.51 -19.80
CA LYS A 190 -4.85 -3.31 -20.64
C LYS A 190 -4.00 -2.16 -20.09
N ILE A 191 -3.98 -1.99 -18.76
CA ILE A 191 -3.16 -0.98 -18.07
C ILE A 191 -1.67 -1.31 -18.20
N ASN A 192 -1.31 -2.61 -18.16
CA ASN A 192 0.05 -3.13 -18.38
C ASN A 192 1.11 -2.48 -17.47
N LYS A 193 0.94 -2.65 -16.16
CA LYS A 193 1.81 -2.10 -15.10
C LYS A 193 2.18 -3.17 -14.10
N LYS A 194 3.17 -2.87 -13.26
CA LYS A 194 3.54 -3.74 -12.14
C LYS A 194 2.51 -3.64 -11.04
N ILE A 195 1.89 -4.75 -10.68
CA ILE A 195 0.76 -4.77 -9.77
C ILE A 195 1.21 -5.12 -8.35
N ILE A 196 0.85 -4.26 -7.40
CA ILE A 196 1.03 -4.49 -5.97
C ILE A 196 -0.34 -4.73 -5.34
N ILE A 197 -0.61 -5.96 -4.92
CA ILE A 197 -1.85 -6.29 -4.24
C ILE A 197 -1.78 -5.82 -2.79
N SER A 198 -2.76 -5.01 -2.39
CA SER A 198 -2.95 -4.61 -0.99
C SER A 198 -4.18 -5.30 -0.39
N ARG A 199 -4.32 -5.22 0.94
CA ARG A 199 -5.49 -5.69 1.70
C ARG A 199 -5.90 -7.15 1.42
N ILE A 200 -4.95 -8.02 1.03
CA ILE A 200 -5.19 -9.45 0.73
C ILE A 200 -5.80 -10.23 1.90
N LEU A 201 -5.59 -9.77 3.13
CA LEU A 201 -6.14 -10.34 4.36
C LEU A 201 -7.56 -9.83 4.70
N ALA A 202 -8.17 -8.96 3.88
CA ALA A 202 -9.47 -8.35 4.15
C ALA A 202 -9.57 -7.77 5.57
N CYS A 203 -8.60 -6.93 5.96
CA CYS A 203 -8.47 -6.37 7.32
C CYS A 203 -8.45 -7.43 8.45
N GLY A 204 -7.95 -8.63 8.16
CA GLY A 204 -7.84 -9.74 9.11
C GLY A 204 -9.11 -10.60 9.23
N ILE A 205 -10.11 -10.39 8.35
CA ILE A 205 -11.25 -11.30 8.20
C ILE A 205 -10.78 -12.61 7.54
N GLN A 206 -9.92 -12.52 6.53
CA GLN A 206 -9.29 -13.68 5.91
C GLN A 206 -8.04 -14.10 6.67
N THR A 207 -7.87 -15.40 6.86
CA THR A 207 -6.63 -15.94 7.41
C THR A 207 -5.48 -15.86 6.39
N PRO A 208 -4.20 -15.82 6.83
CA PRO A 208 -3.06 -15.86 5.92
C PRO A 208 -3.12 -17.02 4.91
N LYS A 209 -3.51 -18.22 5.36
CA LYS A 209 -3.60 -19.40 4.49
C LYS A 209 -4.65 -19.22 3.39
N GLU A 210 -5.84 -18.73 3.73
CA GLU A 210 -6.90 -18.47 2.74
C GLU A 210 -6.47 -17.38 1.75
N ALA A 211 -5.90 -16.29 2.26
CA ALA A 211 -5.45 -15.15 1.48
C ALA A 211 -4.34 -15.52 0.48
N PHE A 212 -3.31 -16.26 0.90
CA PHE A 212 -2.22 -16.65 0.02
C PHE A 212 -2.57 -17.81 -0.92
N THR A 213 -3.49 -18.69 -0.52
CA THR A 213 -4.04 -19.67 -1.47
C THR A 213 -4.81 -18.97 -2.59
N PHE A 214 -5.58 -17.93 -2.25
CA PHE A 214 -6.26 -17.11 -3.23
C PHE A 214 -5.28 -16.29 -4.09
N LEU A 215 -4.23 -15.71 -3.51
CA LEU A 215 -3.21 -14.96 -4.27
C LEU A 215 -2.62 -15.77 -5.43
N LYS A 216 -2.46 -17.09 -5.26
CA LYS A 216 -1.96 -18.00 -6.32
C LYS A 216 -2.87 -18.13 -7.53
N THR A 217 -4.14 -17.74 -7.41
CA THR A 217 -5.09 -17.75 -8.54
C THR A 217 -5.03 -16.44 -9.34
N LEU A 218 -4.27 -15.44 -8.89
CA LEU A 218 -4.15 -14.14 -9.55
C LEU A 218 -2.89 -14.14 -10.42
N ASP A 219 -3.06 -14.13 -11.73
CA ASP A 219 -1.97 -14.15 -12.72
C ASP A 219 -1.32 -12.78 -12.97
N TYR A 220 -1.93 -11.72 -12.46
CA TYR A 220 -1.48 -10.35 -12.63
C TYR A 220 -0.70 -9.80 -11.42
N ALA A 221 -0.57 -10.54 -10.32
CA ALA A 221 0.09 -10.03 -9.10
C ALA A 221 1.62 -10.13 -9.17
N ASP A 222 2.32 -9.01 -9.25
CA ASP A 222 3.80 -8.98 -9.17
C ASP A 222 4.30 -8.92 -7.71
N MET A 223 3.57 -8.24 -6.84
CA MET A 223 3.90 -8.05 -5.42
C MET A 223 2.65 -8.08 -4.54
N VAL A 224 2.83 -8.34 -3.25
CA VAL A 224 1.76 -8.24 -2.25
C VAL A 224 2.25 -7.47 -1.02
N ALA A 225 1.48 -6.46 -0.62
CA ALA A 225 1.69 -5.70 0.59
C ALA A 225 0.79 -6.24 1.71
N VAL A 226 1.40 -6.68 2.81
CA VAL A 226 0.71 -7.30 3.94
C VAL A 226 1.08 -6.57 5.23
N SER A 227 0.07 -6.09 5.94
CA SER A 227 0.26 -5.43 7.23
C SER A 227 0.24 -6.44 8.37
N VAL A 228 1.14 -6.26 9.33
CA VAL A 228 1.20 -7.00 10.60
C VAL A 228 1.43 -6.01 11.74
N ALA A 229 0.90 -6.30 12.91
CA ALA A 229 0.93 -5.40 14.06
C ALA A 229 1.72 -5.93 15.25
N SER A 230 2.33 -7.12 15.13
CA SER A 230 3.20 -7.68 16.17
C SER A 230 4.21 -8.65 15.56
N GLU A 231 5.27 -8.95 16.31
CA GLU A 231 6.25 -9.99 15.96
C GLU A 231 5.58 -11.35 15.73
N ARG A 232 4.57 -11.68 16.54
CA ARG A 232 3.80 -12.91 16.40
C ARG A 232 3.02 -12.96 15.09
N GLU A 233 2.35 -11.86 14.73
CA GLU A 233 1.62 -11.77 13.46
C GLU A 233 2.59 -11.85 12.27
N ALA A 234 3.76 -11.22 12.35
CA ALA A 234 4.81 -11.33 11.35
C ALA A 234 5.26 -12.79 11.17
N GLU A 235 5.57 -13.50 12.26
CA GLU A 235 5.96 -14.91 12.22
C GLU A 235 4.88 -15.80 11.59
N GLN A 236 3.65 -15.67 12.05
CA GLN A 236 2.55 -16.52 11.59
C GLN A 236 2.20 -16.24 10.13
N THR A 237 2.14 -14.97 9.75
CA THR A 237 1.72 -14.55 8.41
C THR A 237 2.80 -14.88 7.39
N PHE A 238 4.03 -14.41 7.60
CA PHE A 238 5.11 -14.63 6.65
C PHE A 238 5.63 -16.07 6.67
N GLY A 239 5.56 -16.75 7.82
CA GLY A 239 5.79 -18.19 7.90
C GLY A 239 4.84 -18.98 7.00
N THR A 240 3.53 -18.67 7.05
CA THR A 240 2.53 -19.29 6.16
C THR A 240 2.82 -19.01 4.69
N PHE A 241 3.28 -17.80 4.34
CA PHE A 241 3.61 -17.44 2.97
C PHE A 241 4.74 -18.30 2.39
N ARG A 242 5.77 -18.63 3.19
CA ARG A 242 6.90 -19.46 2.75
C ARG A 242 6.57 -20.94 2.56
N GLU A 243 5.58 -21.45 3.28
CA GLU A 243 5.16 -22.85 3.22
C GLU A 243 4.29 -23.16 2.00
N LEU A 244 3.78 -22.14 1.33
CA LEU A 244 2.89 -22.24 0.18
C LEU A 244 3.67 -22.14 -1.13
#